data_AF-A0A7Y2YKY1-F1
#
_entry.id   AF-A0A7Y2YKY1-F1
#
_cell.length_a   1.000
_cell.length_b   1.000
_cell.length_c   1.000
_cell.angle_alpha   90.00
_cell.angle_beta   90.00
_cell.angle_gamma   90.00
#
_symmetry.space_group_name_H-M   'P 1'
#
loop_
_entity.id
_entity.type
_entity.pdbx_description
1 polymer ?
#
loop_
_entity_poly.entity_id
_entity_poly.type
_entity_poly.pdbx_seq_one_letter_code
_entity_poly.pdbx_strand_id
1 'polypeptide(L)'
;MTDYISAADAERSAEAVPLRPVSKDEFEEWKAAAPSAQRNWVSDSGFEASPGQLCAVPGSGGGVEAWLLGAADSGWLYQLAPAVGNLPAGAYVLDCDWDREQRLQASLGWGLAAYRFERYKSTSRPLPS
;
A
#
# COMPACT_ATOMS: atom_id res chain seq x y z
N MET A 1 -3.72 -16.53 22.47
CA MET A 1 -3.13 -15.24 22.87
C MET A 1 -3.99 -14.20 22.18
N THR A 2 -4.82 -13.49 22.93
CA THR A 2 -5.98 -12.75 22.42
C THR A 2 -5.53 -11.47 21.71
N ASP A 3 -5.83 -11.35 20.41
CA ASP A 3 -5.64 -10.13 19.65
C ASP A 3 -6.50 -9.00 20.25
N TYR A 4 -5.82 -8.02 20.85
CA TYR A 4 -6.43 -6.83 21.44
C TYR A 4 -6.45 -5.71 20.40
N ILE A 5 -7.21 -5.90 19.32
CA ILE A 5 -7.53 -4.79 18.42
C ILE A 5 -8.66 -4.02 19.10
N SER A 6 -8.39 -2.76 19.47
CA SER A 6 -9.41 -1.87 20.01
C SER A 6 -10.53 -1.68 18.99
N ALA A 7 -11.77 -1.46 19.44
CA ALA A 7 -12.87 -1.11 18.54
C ALA A 7 -12.52 0.08 17.62
N ALA A 8 -11.73 1.03 18.12
CA ALA A 8 -11.23 2.18 17.36
C ALA A 8 -10.20 1.82 16.27
N ASP A 9 -9.43 0.74 16.46
CA ASP A 9 -8.48 0.26 15.44
C ASP A 9 -9.22 -0.52 14.35
N ALA A 10 -10.24 -1.29 14.73
CA ALA A 10 -11.10 -2.01 13.79
C ALA A 10 -11.94 -1.06 12.91
N GLU A 11 -12.50 0.00 13.49
CA GLU A 11 -13.23 1.04 12.74
C GLU A 11 -12.31 1.80 11.78
N ARG A 12 -11.08 2.13 12.20
CA ARG A 12 -10.09 2.77 11.34
C ARG A 12 -9.68 1.89 10.16
N SER A 13 -9.61 0.57 10.35
CA SER A 13 -9.37 -0.39 9.26
C SER A 13 -10.52 -0.48 8.28
N ALA A 14 -11.77 -0.21 8.71
CA ALA A 14 -12.94 -0.24 7.81
C ALA A 14 -13.00 0.96 6.85
N GLU A 15 -12.41 2.10 7.22
CA GLU A 15 -12.30 3.30 6.39
C GLU A 15 -10.94 3.43 5.67
N ALA A 16 -9.99 2.54 5.96
CA ALA A 16 -8.66 2.57 5.38
C ALA A 16 -8.66 2.13 3.90
N VAL A 17 -7.86 2.81 3.08
CA VAL A 17 -7.71 2.47 1.66
C VAL A 17 -6.80 1.24 1.53
N PRO A 18 -7.22 0.17 0.87
CA PRO A 18 -6.37 -0.99 0.61
C PRO A 18 -5.10 -0.62 -0.15
N LEU A 19 -3.96 -1.07 0.35
CA LEU A 19 -2.67 -1.10 -0.34
C LEU A 19 -2.36 -2.55 -0.68
N ARG A 20 -2.35 -2.87 -1.97
CA ARG A 20 -2.18 -4.21 -2.54
C ARG A 20 -0.81 -4.35 -3.18
N PRO A 21 0.19 -4.92 -2.49
CA PRO A 21 1.40 -5.40 -3.13
C PRO A 21 1.06 -6.46 -4.16
N VAL A 22 1.61 -6.34 -5.37
CA VAL A 22 1.44 -7.29 -6.46
C VAL A 22 2.80 -7.55 -7.12
N SER A 23 3.16 -8.82 -7.24
CA SER A 23 4.23 -9.26 -8.14
C SER A 23 3.77 -9.15 -9.60
N LYS A 24 4.69 -9.40 -10.54
CA LYS A 24 4.35 -9.41 -11.97
C LYS A 24 3.33 -10.48 -12.33
N ASP A 25 3.46 -11.67 -11.73
CA ASP A 25 2.54 -12.79 -11.99
C ASP A 25 1.15 -12.49 -11.40
N GLU A 26 1.09 -12.02 -10.14
CA GLU A 26 -0.16 -11.59 -9.51
C GLU A 26 -0.81 -10.40 -10.24
N PHE A 27 -0.02 -9.55 -10.89
CA PHE A 27 -0.56 -8.44 -11.67
C PHE A 27 -1.27 -8.92 -12.95
N GLU A 28 -0.76 -9.96 -13.62
CA GLU A 28 -1.48 -10.58 -14.74
C GLU A 28 -2.79 -11.21 -14.29
N GLU A 29 -2.80 -11.89 -13.15
CA GLU A 29 -4.00 -12.46 -12.54
C GLU A 29 -5.01 -11.37 -12.13
N TRP A 30 -4.52 -10.30 -11.49
CA TRP A 30 -5.32 -9.14 -11.13
C TRP A 30 -5.96 -8.52 -12.36
N LYS A 31 -5.19 -8.33 -13.45
CA LYS A 31 -5.74 -7.83 -14.71
C LYS A 31 -6.84 -8.73 -15.21
N ALA A 32 -6.69 -10.05 -15.18
CA ALA A 32 -7.73 -10.98 -15.65
C ALA A 32 -9.04 -10.85 -14.86
N ALA A 33 -8.95 -10.68 -13.54
CA ALA A 33 -10.11 -10.59 -12.63
C ALA A 33 -10.72 -9.18 -12.52
N ALA A 34 -9.92 -8.12 -12.72
CA ALA A 34 -10.36 -6.75 -12.50
C ALA A 34 -11.43 -6.30 -13.51
N PRO A 35 -12.39 -5.44 -13.08
CA PRO A 35 -13.32 -4.76 -13.96
C PRO A 35 -12.59 -4.04 -15.11
N SER A 36 -13.20 -4.01 -16.30
CA SER A 36 -12.58 -3.44 -17.51
C SER A 36 -12.12 -1.99 -17.34
N ALA A 37 -12.90 -1.16 -16.64
CA ALA A 37 -12.53 0.22 -16.37
C ALA A 37 -11.26 0.36 -15.51
N GLN A 38 -11.14 -0.43 -14.44
CA GLN A 38 -9.96 -0.45 -13.57
C GLN A 38 -8.74 -0.99 -14.29
N ARG A 39 -8.91 -2.10 -15.03
CA ARG A 39 -7.84 -2.71 -15.85
C ARG A 39 -7.26 -1.71 -16.85
N ASN A 40 -8.12 -1.07 -17.64
CA ASN A 40 -7.70 -0.11 -18.65
C ASN A 40 -7.00 1.09 -17.99
N TRP A 41 -7.57 1.63 -16.90
CA TRP A 41 -6.96 2.72 -16.15
C TRP A 41 -5.53 2.39 -15.69
N VAL A 42 -5.34 1.23 -15.07
CA VAL A 42 -4.03 0.81 -14.55
C VAL A 42 -3.03 0.58 -15.68
N SER A 43 -3.46 0.00 -16.80
CA SER A 43 -2.63 -0.15 -18.01
C SER A 43 -2.26 1.20 -18.64
N ASP A 44 -3.22 2.10 -18.79
CA ASP A 44 -3.00 3.44 -19.36
C ASP A 44 -2.14 4.33 -18.45
N SER A 45 -2.14 4.06 -17.14
CA SER A 45 -1.25 4.69 -16.16
C SER A 45 0.20 4.18 -16.25
N GLY A 46 0.47 3.16 -17.08
CA GLY A 46 1.81 2.58 -17.25
C GLY A 46 2.28 1.71 -16.08
N PHE A 47 1.36 1.17 -15.29
CA PHE A 47 1.70 0.27 -14.19
C PHE A 47 2.10 -1.11 -14.71
N GLU A 48 3.31 -1.56 -14.34
CA GLU A 48 3.91 -2.83 -14.79
C GLU A 48 4.29 -3.75 -13.61
N ALA A 49 3.80 -3.43 -12.40
CA ALA A 49 4.20 -4.09 -11.15
C ALA A 49 5.73 -4.10 -10.93
N SER A 50 6.42 -3.05 -11.39
CA SER A 50 7.85 -2.88 -11.10
C SER A 50 8.03 -2.59 -9.60
N PRO A 51 9.07 -3.14 -8.93
CA PRO A 51 9.27 -2.93 -7.50
C PRO A 51 9.21 -1.45 -7.07
N GLY A 52 8.32 -1.14 -6.13
CA GLY A 52 8.10 0.21 -5.61
C GLY A 52 7.23 1.12 -6.49
N GLN A 53 6.79 0.66 -7.67
CA GLN A 53 5.84 1.40 -8.49
C GLN A 53 4.47 1.43 -7.80
N LEU A 54 3.76 2.55 -7.90
CA LEU A 54 2.43 2.71 -7.32
C LEU A 54 1.42 3.09 -8.40
N CYS A 55 0.20 2.59 -8.27
CA CYS A 55 -0.92 3.02 -9.10
C CYS A 55 -2.21 3.09 -8.27
N ALA A 56 -2.91 4.22 -8.34
CA ALA A 56 -4.25 4.34 -7.78
C ALA A 56 -5.23 3.57 -8.67
N VAL A 57 -6.12 2.81 -8.04
CA VAL A 57 -7.23 2.10 -8.70
C VAL A 57 -8.52 2.87 -8.43
N PRO A 58 -9.22 3.38 -9.45
CA PRO A 58 -10.44 4.14 -9.26
C PRO A 58 -11.60 3.23 -8.85
N GLY A 59 -12.39 3.72 -7.89
CA GLY A 59 -13.67 3.14 -7.53
C GLY A 59 -14.82 3.72 -8.35
N SER A 60 -15.99 3.11 -8.24
CA SER A 60 -17.22 3.52 -8.95
C SER A 60 -17.69 4.94 -8.59
N GLY A 61 -17.34 5.45 -7.40
CA GLY A 61 -17.70 6.78 -6.93
C GLY A 61 -16.74 7.92 -7.32
N GLY A 62 -15.74 7.66 -8.16
CA GLY A 62 -14.74 8.66 -8.58
C GLY A 62 -13.61 8.91 -7.56
N GLY A 63 -13.61 8.21 -6.43
CA GLY A 63 -12.50 8.15 -5.48
C GLY A 63 -11.54 7.00 -5.77
N VAL A 64 -10.47 6.90 -4.98
CA VAL A 64 -9.54 5.76 -5.02
C VAL A 64 -10.12 4.62 -4.20
N GLU A 65 -10.27 3.45 -4.83
CA GLU A 65 -10.75 2.22 -4.18
C GLU A 65 -9.60 1.42 -3.57
N ALA A 66 -8.43 1.43 -4.19
CA ALA A 66 -7.23 0.76 -3.70
C ALA A 66 -5.98 1.36 -4.36
N TRP A 67 -4.81 1.04 -3.81
CA TRP A 67 -3.51 1.28 -4.43
C TRP A 67 -2.85 -0.05 -4.76
N LEU A 68 -2.35 -0.21 -5.98
CA LEU A 68 -1.41 -1.27 -6.31
C LEU A 68 0.01 -0.80 -6.02
N LEU A 69 0.82 -1.68 -5.45
CA LEU A 69 2.25 -1.49 -5.22
C LEU A 69 3.00 -2.64 -5.89
N GLY A 70 3.94 -2.36 -6.79
CA GLY A 70 4.81 -3.41 -7.33
C GLY A 70 5.70 -3.99 -6.24
N ALA A 71 5.59 -5.29 -6.00
CA ALA A 71 6.36 -6.02 -4.99
C ALA A 71 7.67 -6.57 -5.58
N ALA A 72 8.76 -6.53 -4.81
CA ALA A 72 9.97 -7.31 -5.11
C ALA A 72 9.89 -8.75 -4.56
N ASP A 73 10.65 -9.67 -5.16
CA ASP A 73 10.72 -11.08 -4.72
C ASP A 73 11.45 -11.28 -3.37
N SER A 74 12.17 -10.25 -2.91
CA SER A 74 12.97 -10.30 -1.68
C SER A 74 13.10 -8.92 -1.06
N GLY A 75 13.73 -8.84 0.12
CA GLY A 75 13.93 -7.57 0.81
C GLY A 75 12.66 -7.03 1.46
N TRP A 76 11.93 -7.88 2.18
CA TRP A 76 10.66 -7.54 2.86
C TRP A 76 10.73 -6.29 3.72
N LEU A 77 11.88 -6.01 4.35
CA LEU A 77 12.12 -4.78 5.13
C LEU A 77 11.96 -3.50 4.31
N TYR A 78 12.14 -3.55 2.99
CA TYR A 78 12.09 -2.37 2.12
C TYR A 78 10.83 -2.32 1.26
N GLN A 79 9.98 -3.35 1.30
CA GLN A 79 8.86 -3.49 0.35
C GLN A 79 7.91 -2.31 0.34
N LEU A 80 7.60 -1.77 1.52
CA LEU A 80 6.63 -0.67 1.63
C LEU A 80 7.29 0.71 1.71
N ALA A 81 8.63 0.79 1.73
CA ALA A 81 9.33 2.07 1.83
C ALA A 81 8.97 3.06 0.69
N PRO A 82 8.82 2.63 -0.58
CA PRO A 82 8.39 3.52 -1.66
C PRO A 82 7.00 4.12 -1.44
N ALA A 83 6.10 3.40 -0.74
CA ALA A 83 4.73 3.85 -0.48
C ALA A 83 4.69 5.06 0.45
N VAL A 84 5.51 5.10 1.50
CA VAL A 84 5.51 6.17 2.50
C VAL A 84 5.76 7.57 1.90
N GLY A 85 6.63 7.64 0.89
CA GLY A 85 7.00 8.91 0.25
C GLY A 85 6.04 9.39 -0.83
N ASN A 86 5.26 8.48 -1.41
CA ASN A 86 4.50 8.70 -2.65
C ASN A 86 2.99 8.56 -2.48
N LEU A 87 2.51 7.91 -1.42
CA LEU A 87 1.09 7.87 -1.11
C LEU A 87 0.62 9.23 -0.56
N PRO A 88 -0.60 9.67 -0.93
CA PRO A 88 -1.27 10.74 -0.23
C PRO A 88 -1.42 10.43 1.26
N ALA A 89 -1.52 11.46 2.09
CA ALA A 89 -1.88 11.26 3.49
C ALA A 89 -3.25 10.59 3.62
N GLY A 90 -3.34 9.62 4.52
CA GLY A 90 -4.51 8.77 4.69
C GLY A 90 -4.17 7.52 5.48
N ALA A 91 -5.21 6.80 5.89
CA ALA A 91 -5.06 5.48 6.50
C ALA A 91 -5.05 4.41 5.42
N TYR A 92 -4.08 3.51 5.48
CA TYR A 92 -3.95 2.40 4.53
C TYR A 92 -3.92 1.06 5.27
N VAL A 93 -4.52 0.05 4.64
CA VAL A 93 -4.49 -1.33 5.13
C VAL A 93 -3.73 -2.20 4.15
N LEU A 94 -2.78 -2.99 4.66
CA LEU A 94 -1.99 -3.91 3.84
C LEU A 94 -2.86 -5.11 3.44
N ASP A 95 -3.27 -5.15 2.17
CA ASP A 95 -4.12 -6.16 1.57
C ASP A 95 -3.26 -7.10 0.70
N CYS A 96 -2.77 -8.18 1.31
CA CYS A 96 -1.96 -9.22 0.68
C CYS A 96 -2.09 -10.53 1.47
N ASP A 97 -1.50 -11.61 0.96
CA ASP A 97 -1.43 -12.92 1.64
C ASP A 97 -0.03 -13.24 2.20
N TRP A 98 0.78 -12.22 2.44
CA TRP A 98 2.12 -12.39 3.02
C TRP A 98 2.07 -13.06 4.39
N ASP A 99 3.09 -13.87 4.69
CA ASP A 99 3.22 -14.53 5.97
C ASP A 99 3.54 -13.53 7.10
N ARG A 100 3.52 -14.01 8.34
CA ARG A 100 3.72 -13.18 9.53
C ARG A 100 5.10 -12.50 9.57
N GLU A 101 6.16 -13.17 9.13
CA GLU A 101 7.51 -12.61 9.15
C GLU A 101 7.68 -11.55 8.07
N GLN A 102 7.17 -11.82 6.87
CA GLN A 102 7.14 -10.88 5.74
C GLN A 102 6.40 -9.60 6.13
N ARG A 103 5.20 -9.72 6.71
CA ARG A 103 4.42 -8.57 7.20
C ARG A 103 5.17 -7.81 8.29
N LEU A 104 5.78 -8.51 9.25
CA LEU A 104 6.54 -7.86 10.32
C LEU A 104 7.68 -7.01 9.74
N GLN A 105 8.47 -7.57 8.82
CA GLN A 105 9.56 -6.86 8.17
C GLN A 105 9.04 -5.67 7.36
N ALA A 106 7.98 -5.85 6.58
CA ALA A 106 7.36 -4.80 5.77
C ALA A 106 6.81 -3.64 6.64
N SER A 107 6.13 -3.94 7.74
CA SER A 107 5.61 -2.94 8.69
C SER A 107 6.74 -2.20 9.41
N LEU A 108 7.83 -2.90 9.79
CA LEU A 108 9.02 -2.24 10.33
C LEU A 108 9.63 -1.29 9.29
N GLY A 109 9.71 -1.74 8.04
CA GLY A 109 10.15 -0.95 6.89
C GLY A 109 9.38 0.34 6.71
N TRP A 110 8.05 0.27 6.78
CA TRP A 110 7.17 1.43 6.75
C TRP A 110 7.50 2.42 7.86
N GLY A 111 7.62 1.95 9.11
CA GLY A 111 7.97 2.79 10.25
C GLY A 111 9.33 3.48 10.09
N LEU A 112 10.34 2.76 9.58
CA LEU A 112 11.66 3.31 9.29
C LEU A 112 11.62 4.35 8.16
N ALA A 113 10.86 4.10 7.10
CA ALA A 113 10.69 5.04 5.98
C ALA A 113 9.88 6.29 6.38
N ALA A 114 8.96 6.15 7.35
CA ALA A 114 8.16 7.24 7.90
C ALA A 114 8.92 8.09 8.93
N TYR A 115 10.07 7.61 9.42
CA TYR A 115 10.85 8.32 10.43
C TYR A 115 11.38 9.66 9.91
N ARG A 116 11.17 10.71 10.72
CA ARG A 116 11.67 12.07 10.44
C ARG A 116 12.29 12.67 11.70
N PHE A 117 13.51 13.18 11.58
CA PHE A 117 14.17 13.90 12.66
C PHE A 117 13.90 15.40 12.55
N GLU A 118 12.82 15.86 13.19
CA GLU A 118 12.32 17.23 13.02
C GLU A 118 12.86 18.24 14.04
N ARG A 119 13.86 17.86 14.86
CA ARG A 119 14.42 18.70 15.94
C ARG A 119 14.89 20.08 15.47
N TYR A 120 15.43 20.17 14.25
CA TYR A 120 16.03 21.40 13.72
C TYR A 120 15.32 21.95 12.47
N LYS A 121 14.46 21.14 11.84
CA LYS A 121 13.70 21.54 10.65
C LYS A 121 12.43 20.69 10.58
N SER A 122 11.29 21.34 10.81
CA SER A 122 9.98 20.70 10.68
C SER A 122 9.60 20.54 9.20
N THR A 123 8.76 19.54 8.91
CA THR A 123 8.12 19.40 7.60
C THR A 123 6.62 19.34 7.78
N SER A 124 5.89 20.10 6.97
CA SER A 124 4.43 20.18 7.01
C SER A 124 3.74 19.08 6.21
N ARG A 125 4.49 18.21 5.52
CA ARG A 125 3.91 17.16 4.67
C ARG A 125 3.35 16.04 5.55
N PRO A 126 2.03 15.83 5.60
CA PRO A 126 1.46 14.70 6.34
C PRO A 126 1.91 13.38 5.71
N LEU A 127 2.07 12.35 6.54
CA LEU A 127 2.47 11.00 6.12
C LEU A 127 1.25 10.09 5.99
N PRO A 128 1.30 9.07 5.12
CA PRO A 128 0.36 7.96 5.18
C PRO A 128 0.56 7.17 6.49
N SER A 129 -0.53 6.62 7.05
CA SER A 129 -0.54 5.81 8.27
C SER A 129 -0.99 4.38 8.02
#